data_AF-A0A2P2LDW3-F1
#
_entry.id   AF-A0A2P2LDW3-F1
#
_cell.length_a   1.000
_cell.length_b   1.000
_cell.length_c   1.000
_cell.angle_alpha   90.00
_cell.angle_beta   90.00
_cell.angle_gamma   90.00
#
_symmetry.space_group_name_H-M   'P 1'
#
loop_
_entity.id
_entity.type
_entity.pdbx_description
1 polymer ?
#
loop_
_entity_poly.entity_id
_entity_poly.type
_entity_poly.pdbx_seq_one_letter_code
_entity_poly.pdbx_strand_id
1 'polypeptide(L)'
;MLHLMLLLIMDVIEAGIIAPLVQLLQSAEFGIKAEAAWAISNATHVGTHKQIKFLVSQGCIKPLCDLLICPDPSVVTVCLEGLANILNTGEAEKSLGNTGDKNLYAQMIEDAEGLEKVESLQSHDNNDIYEKAGKILEAYWVDDKENELLLPGDISQAGLHFGGDKPPMPPGGFDFG
;
A
#
# COMPACT_ATOMS: atom_id res chain seq x y z
N MET A 1 29.05 -17.84 2.29
CA MET A 1 28.50 -18.93 1.45
C MET A 1 27.06 -18.62 1.00
N LEU A 2 26.18 -18.09 1.87
CA LEU A 2 24.83 -17.62 1.48
C LEU A 2 24.84 -16.45 0.47
N HIS A 3 25.77 -15.50 0.59
CA HIS A 3 25.86 -14.35 -0.33
C HIS A 3 26.20 -14.72 -1.79
N LEU A 4 26.83 -15.90 -2.02
CA LEU A 4 27.09 -16.41 -3.37
C LEU A 4 25.92 -17.21 -3.96
N MET A 5 24.97 -17.66 -3.12
CA MET A 5 23.74 -18.30 -3.59
C MET A 5 22.69 -17.26 -4.03
N LEU A 6 22.74 -16.06 -3.43
CA LEU A 6 21.89 -14.91 -3.80
C LEU A 6 22.16 -14.37 -5.22
N LEU A 7 23.41 -14.40 -5.67
CA LEU A 7 23.77 -13.97 -7.03
C LEU A 7 23.26 -14.95 -8.11
N LEU A 8 23.22 -16.25 -7.79
CA LEU A 8 22.67 -17.26 -8.71
C LEU A 8 21.15 -17.11 -8.92
N ILE A 9 20.41 -16.58 -7.93
CA ILE A 9 18.98 -16.28 -8.10
C ILE A 9 18.78 -15.10 -9.07
N MET A 10 19.68 -14.11 -9.08
CA MET A 10 19.54 -12.94 -9.94
C MET A 10 19.68 -13.28 -11.43
N ASP A 11 20.63 -14.16 -11.78
CA ASP A 11 20.79 -14.67 -13.16
C ASP A 11 19.58 -15.52 -13.60
N VAL A 12 18.90 -16.18 -12.66
CA VAL A 12 17.70 -17.00 -12.90
C VAL A 12 16.45 -16.12 -13.12
N ILE A 13 16.37 -14.94 -12.51
CA ILE A 13 15.24 -14.00 -12.68
C ILE A 13 15.18 -13.45 -14.12
N GLU A 14 16.32 -13.18 -14.77
CA GLU A 14 16.37 -12.71 -16.18
C GLU A 14 15.95 -13.78 -17.20
N ALA A 15 15.91 -15.06 -16.82
CA ALA A 15 15.56 -16.18 -17.71
C ALA A 15 14.04 -16.41 -17.89
N GLY A 16 13.18 -15.50 -17.40
CA GLY A 16 11.71 -15.63 -17.52
C GLY A 16 11.04 -16.45 -16.42
N ILE A 17 11.65 -16.50 -15.23
CA ILE A 17 11.26 -17.40 -14.12
C ILE A 17 10.32 -16.71 -13.12
N ILE A 18 9.82 -15.51 -13.44
CA ILE A 18 8.84 -14.78 -12.61
C ILE A 18 7.58 -15.63 -12.32
N ALA A 19 7.02 -16.30 -13.34
CA ALA A 19 5.83 -17.13 -13.15
C ALA A 19 6.08 -18.34 -12.21
N PRO A 20 7.17 -19.13 -12.38
CA PRO A 20 7.56 -20.16 -11.43
C PRO A 20 7.80 -19.64 -10.00
N LEU A 21 8.42 -18.47 -9.83
CA LEU A 21 8.68 -17.89 -8.50
C LEU A 21 7.38 -17.59 -7.75
N VAL A 22 6.38 -17.05 -8.44
CA VAL A 22 5.07 -16.78 -7.83
C VAL A 22 4.35 -18.09 -7.47
N GLN A 23 4.48 -19.15 -8.28
CA GLN A 23 3.94 -20.47 -7.92
C GLN A 23 4.62 -21.07 -6.68
N LEU A 24 5.94 -20.90 -6.54
CA LEU A 24 6.67 -21.36 -5.36
C LEU A 24 6.22 -20.62 -4.10
N LEU A 25 6.00 -19.31 -4.17
CA LEU A 25 5.46 -18.50 -3.06
C LEU A 25 4.11 -19.00 -2.54
N GLN A 26 3.27 -19.55 -3.42
CA GLN A 26 1.96 -20.08 -3.03
C GLN A 26 2.07 -21.51 -2.46
N SER A 27 2.82 -22.38 -3.13
CA SER A 27 2.73 -23.84 -2.93
C SER A 27 3.93 -24.50 -2.24
N ALA A 28 5.07 -23.81 -2.11
CA ALA A 28 6.29 -24.42 -1.59
C ALA A 28 6.37 -24.42 -0.05
N GLU A 29 7.34 -25.14 0.50
CA GLU A 29 7.63 -25.10 1.93
C GLU A 29 8.19 -23.74 2.35
N PHE A 30 8.02 -23.41 3.63
CA PHE A 30 8.36 -22.08 4.18
C PHE A 30 9.77 -21.58 3.80
N GLY A 31 10.79 -22.45 3.86
CA GLY A 31 12.15 -22.06 3.48
C GLY A 31 12.29 -21.64 2.01
N ILE A 32 11.53 -22.26 1.12
CA ILE A 32 11.51 -21.90 -0.31
C ILE A 32 10.67 -20.65 -0.54
N LYS A 33 9.57 -20.46 0.22
CA LYS A 33 8.77 -19.22 0.18
C LYS A 33 9.59 -18.00 0.58
N ALA A 34 10.42 -18.13 1.62
CA ALA A 34 11.33 -17.07 2.04
C ALA A 34 12.31 -16.70 0.93
N GLU A 35 12.98 -17.67 0.32
CA GLU A 35 13.92 -17.41 -0.78
C GLU A 35 13.22 -16.80 -2.02
N ALA A 36 12.00 -17.26 -2.32
CA ALA A 36 11.19 -16.70 -3.40
C ALA A 36 10.75 -15.26 -3.11
N ALA A 37 10.39 -14.92 -1.87
CA ALA A 37 10.09 -13.54 -1.47
C ALA A 37 11.30 -12.62 -1.61
N TRP A 38 12.48 -13.09 -1.21
CA TRP A 38 13.76 -12.42 -1.44
C TRP A 38 14.05 -12.18 -2.92
N ALA A 39 13.85 -13.19 -3.76
CA ALA A 39 14.01 -13.08 -5.20
C ALA A 39 13.06 -12.01 -5.79
N ILE A 40 11.79 -11.98 -5.34
CA ILE A 40 10.83 -10.96 -5.80
C ILE A 40 11.21 -9.57 -5.32
N SER A 41 11.59 -9.37 -4.05
CA SER A 41 11.98 -8.06 -3.53
C SER A 41 13.18 -7.49 -4.30
N ASN A 42 14.18 -8.33 -4.60
CA ASN A 42 15.32 -7.93 -5.43
C ASN A 42 14.88 -7.64 -6.88
N ALA A 43 13.97 -8.45 -7.43
CA ALA A 43 13.43 -8.22 -8.77
C ALA A 43 12.64 -6.91 -8.87
N THR A 44 11.93 -6.49 -7.81
CA THR A 44 11.24 -5.18 -7.78
C THR A 44 12.20 -4.02 -7.57
N HIS A 45 13.38 -4.25 -6.99
CA HIS A 45 14.39 -3.22 -6.79
C HIS A 45 15.21 -2.93 -8.06
N VAL A 46 15.57 -3.97 -8.82
CA VAL A 46 16.39 -3.86 -10.05
C VAL A 46 15.53 -3.83 -11.31
N GLY A 47 14.30 -4.34 -11.24
CA GLY A 47 13.41 -4.48 -12.38
C GLY A 47 12.83 -3.16 -12.89
N THR A 48 12.57 -3.11 -14.18
CA THR A 48 11.85 -2.01 -14.84
C THR A 48 10.37 -2.00 -14.44
N HIS A 49 9.68 -0.85 -14.58
CA HIS A 49 8.24 -0.76 -14.29
C HIS A 49 7.40 -1.83 -15.01
N LYS A 50 7.80 -2.23 -16.24
CA LYS A 50 7.13 -3.30 -16.99
C LYS A 50 7.27 -4.68 -16.32
N GLN A 51 8.44 -5.00 -15.79
CA GLN A 51 8.67 -6.26 -15.07
C GLN A 51 7.91 -6.28 -13.75
N ILE A 52 7.87 -5.16 -13.03
CA ILE A 52 7.10 -5.04 -11.77
C ILE A 52 5.60 -5.19 -12.06
N LYS A 53 5.09 -4.55 -13.11
CA LYS A 53 3.70 -4.72 -13.55
C LYS A 53 3.38 -6.16 -13.93
N PHE A 54 4.32 -6.86 -14.55
CA PHE A 54 4.18 -8.29 -14.84
C PHE A 54 4.18 -9.14 -13.57
N LEU A 55 5.06 -8.87 -12.59
CA LEU A 55 5.07 -9.52 -11.28
C LEU A 55 3.70 -9.38 -10.57
N VAL A 56 3.18 -8.15 -10.55
CA VAL A 56 1.88 -7.86 -9.96
C VAL A 56 0.76 -8.60 -10.71
N SER A 57 0.80 -8.64 -12.04
CA SER A 57 -0.21 -9.36 -12.83
C SER A 57 -0.17 -10.88 -12.66
N GLN A 58 0.97 -11.44 -12.24
CA GLN A 58 1.08 -12.84 -11.82
C GLN A 58 0.49 -13.11 -10.42
N GLY A 59 0.10 -12.08 -9.67
CA GLY A 59 -0.51 -12.23 -8.34
C GLY A 59 0.52 -12.39 -7.22
N CYS A 60 1.67 -11.74 -7.31
CA CYS A 60 2.69 -11.78 -6.26
C CYS A 60 2.30 -11.05 -4.95
N ILE A 61 1.32 -10.14 -5.00
CA ILE A 61 0.91 -9.29 -3.86
C ILE A 61 0.38 -10.14 -2.70
N LYS A 62 -0.62 -11.01 -2.96
CA LYS A 62 -1.25 -11.80 -1.90
C LYS A 62 -0.24 -12.68 -1.13
N PRO A 63 0.66 -13.44 -1.79
CA PRO A 63 1.71 -14.18 -1.08
C PRO A 63 2.67 -13.30 -0.28
N LEU A 64 3.04 -12.11 -0.78
CA LEU A 64 3.90 -11.17 -0.04
C LEU A 64 3.20 -10.67 1.23
N CYS A 65 1.91 -10.31 1.12
CA CYS A 65 1.11 -9.90 2.27
C CYS A 65 0.99 -11.03 3.31
N ASP A 66 0.80 -12.28 2.87
CA ASP A 66 0.70 -13.44 3.76
C ASP A 66 2.02 -13.77 4.46
N LEU A 67 3.16 -13.33 3.93
CA LEU A 67 4.46 -13.48 4.59
C LEU A 67 4.75 -12.37 5.61
N LEU A 68 3.93 -11.31 5.70
CA LEU A 68 4.10 -10.27 6.73
C LEU A 68 3.80 -10.76 8.14
N ILE A 69 3.01 -11.83 8.29
CA ILE A 69 2.72 -12.47 9.59
C ILE A 69 3.77 -13.52 9.98
N CYS A 70 4.87 -13.61 9.23
CA CYS A 70 5.94 -14.55 9.46
C CYS A 70 6.70 -14.22 10.77
N PRO A 71 7.05 -15.23 11.60
CA PRO A 71 7.82 -15.00 12.82
C PRO A 71 9.29 -14.61 12.56
N ASP A 72 9.80 -14.83 11.35
CA ASP A 72 11.15 -14.40 10.97
C ASP A 72 11.16 -12.93 10.53
N PRO A 73 11.77 -12.02 11.31
CA PRO A 73 11.80 -10.59 11.01
C PRO A 73 12.56 -10.27 9.72
N SER A 74 13.50 -11.12 9.30
CA SER A 74 14.24 -10.95 8.05
C SER A 74 13.30 -11.07 6.86
N VAL A 75 12.41 -12.07 6.90
CA VAL A 75 11.42 -12.30 5.83
C VAL A 75 10.40 -11.17 5.79
N VAL A 76 9.91 -10.72 6.95
CA VAL A 76 8.98 -9.59 7.05
C VAL A 76 9.58 -8.32 6.45
N THR A 77 10.83 -8.01 6.79
CA THR A 77 11.55 -6.84 6.27
C THR A 77 11.64 -6.85 4.74
N VAL A 78 11.95 -8.01 4.16
CA VAL A 78 12.08 -8.19 2.71
C VAL A 78 10.74 -8.08 2.02
N CYS A 79 9.67 -8.59 2.63
CA CYS A 79 8.32 -8.46 2.11
C CYS A 79 7.86 -6.99 2.13
N LEU A 80 8.15 -6.25 3.21
CA LEU A 80 7.88 -4.82 3.31
C LEU A 80 8.63 -4.03 2.23
N GLU A 81 9.90 -4.33 1.98
CA GLU A 81 10.68 -3.71 0.90
C GLU A 81 10.09 -4.02 -0.48
N GLY A 82 9.70 -5.27 -0.72
CA GLY A 82 9.05 -5.67 -1.97
C GLY A 82 7.74 -4.92 -2.21
N LEU A 83 6.89 -4.82 -1.18
CA LEU A 83 5.63 -4.08 -1.24
C LEU A 83 5.85 -2.57 -1.43
N ALA A 84 6.83 -1.97 -0.74
CA ALA A 84 7.17 -0.56 -0.90
C ALA A 84 7.61 -0.23 -2.33
N ASN A 85 8.42 -1.09 -2.96
CA ASN A 85 8.86 -0.91 -4.35
C ASN A 85 7.68 -1.03 -5.34
N ILE A 86 6.75 -1.97 -5.09
CA ILE A 86 5.52 -2.11 -5.88
C ILE A 86 4.67 -0.85 -5.77
N LEU A 87 4.42 -0.36 -4.55
CA LEU A 87 3.66 0.86 -4.29
C LEU A 87 4.28 2.08 -4.98
N ASN A 88 5.60 2.24 -4.87
CA ASN A 88 6.33 3.34 -5.51
C ASN A 88 6.18 3.29 -7.05
N THR A 89 6.23 2.09 -7.63
CA THR A 89 5.98 1.91 -9.06
C THR A 89 4.55 2.29 -9.45
N GLY A 90 3.58 2.02 -8.58
CA GLY A 90 2.18 2.42 -8.77
C GLY A 90 2.00 3.94 -8.73
N GLU A 91 2.71 4.62 -7.83
CA GLU A 91 2.68 6.07 -7.74
C GLU A 91 3.34 6.73 -8.96
N ALA A 92 4.41 6.13 -9.47
CA ALA A 92 5.01 6.54 -10.74
C ALA A 92 4.04 6.36 -11.91
N GLU A 93 3.31 5.23 -11.99
CA GLU A 93 2.30 4.99 -13.03
C GLU A 93 1.08 5.91 -12.92
N LYS A 94 0.68 6.27 -11.69
CA LYS A 94 -0.34 7.30 -11.42
C LYS A 94 0.13 8.67 -11.94
N SER A 95 1.36 9.06 -11.62
CA SER A 95 1.96 10.33 -12.08
C SER A 95 2.09 10.42 -13.61
N LEU A 96 2.20 9.27 -14.29
CA LEU A 96 2.22 9.18 -15.75
C LEU A 96 0.84 9.25 -16.40
N GLY A 97 -0.25 9.32 -15.62
CA GLY A 97 -1.63 9.37 -16.10
C GLY A 97 -2.16 8.03 -16.62
N ASN A 98 -1.47 6.91 -16.34
CA ASN A 98 -1.83 5.59 -16.85
C ASN A 98 -2.97 4.92 -16.06
N THR A 99 -3.22 5.35 -14.83
CA THR A 99 -4.14 4.67 -13.88
C THR A 99 -5.20 5.57 -13.23
N GLY A 100 -5.27 6.86 -13.59
CA GLY A 100 -6.18 7.84 -12.99
C GLY A 100 -5.60 8.46 -11.71
N ASP A 101 -6.46 8.89 -10.77
CA ASP A 101 -6.06 9.59 -9.54
C ASP A 101 -5.65 8.66 -8.37
N LYS A 102 -5.71 7.34 -8.54
CA LYS A 102 -5.45 6.35 -7.48
C LYS A 102 -4.32 5.39 -7.83
N ASN A 103 -3.54 5.01 -6.83
CA ASN A 103 -2.52 3.98 -6.98
C ASN A 103 -3.20 2.59 -7.02
N LEU A 104 -3.28 2.00 -8.22
CA LEU A 104 -3.91 0.69 -8.41
C LEU A 104 -3.28 -0.41 -7.53
N TYR A 105 -1.96 -0.35 -7.30
CA TYR A 105 -1.29 -1.37 -6.51
C TYR A 105 -1.58 -1.23 -5.01
N ALA A 106 -1.84 -0.01 -4.52
CA ALA A 106 -2.32 0.19 -3.15
C ALA A 106 -3.68 -0.49 -2.95
N GLN A 107 -4.62 -0.31 -3.89
CA GLN A 107 -5.91 -1.00 -3.86
C GLN A 107 -5.76 -2.53 -3.88
N MET A 108 -4.87 -3.06 -4.73
CA MET A 108 -4.62 -4.51 -4.76
C MET A 108 -4.02 -5.04 -3.45
N ILE A 109 -3.27 -4.23 -2.71
CA ILE A 109 -2.73 -4.60 -1.40
C ILE A 109 -3.83 -4.58 -0.35
N GLU A 110 -4.75 -3.61 -0.38
CA GLU A 110 -5.95 -3.59 0.47
C GLU A 110 -6.82 -4.83 0.24
N ASP A 111 -7.14 -5.14 -1.02
CA ASP A 111 -7.93 -6.32 -1.41
C ASP A 111 -7.29 -7.64 -0.97
N ALA A 112 -5.96 -7.65 -0.75
CA ALA A 112 -5.20 -8.79 -0.28
C ALA A 112 -5.06 -8.87 1.26
N GLU A 113 -5.82 -8.06 2.00
CA GLU A 113 -5.71 -7.89 3.45
C GLU A 113 -4.27 -7.48 3.87
N GLY A 114 -3.56 -6.78 2.99
CA GLY A 114 -2.19 -6.35 3.22
C GLY A 114 -2.09 -5.14 4.13
N LEU A 115 -3.03 -4.19 4.01
CA LEU A 115 -3.05 -2.98 4.83
C LEU A 115 -3.15 -3.31 6.32
N GLU A 116 -4.13 -4.13 6.72
CA GLU A 116 -4.33 -4.55 8.11
C GLU A 116 -3.08 -5.25 8.67
N LYS A 117 -2.40 -6.05 7.85
CA LYS A 117 -1.15 -6.73 8.25
C LYS A 117 -0.02 -5.73 8.44
N VAL A 118 0.14 -4.75 7.54
CA VAL A 118 1.16 -3.68 7.71
C VAL A 118 0.85 -2.81 8.93
N GLU A 119 -0.41 -2.51 9.21
CA GLU A 119 -0.82 -1.82 10.45
C GLU A 119 -0.48 -2.64 11.70
N SER A 120 -0.68 -3.96 11.67
CA SER A 120 -0.33 -4.83 12.81
C SER A 120 1.17 -4.77 13.17
N LEU A 121 2.04 -4.52 12.17
CA LEU A 121 3.49 -4.39 12.36
C LEU A 121 3.89 -3.12 13.13
N GLN A 122 2.98 -2.16 13.32
CA GLN A 122 3.15 -1.03 14.26
C GLN A 122 3.23 -1.46 15.74
N SER A 123 2.94 -2.74 16.03
CA SER A 123 3.11 -3.31 17.37
C SER A 123 4.28 -4.31 17.45
N HIS A 124 5.09 -4.42 16.40
CA HIS A 124 6.17 -5.40 16.34
C HIS A 124 7.36 -5.00 17.23
N ASP A 125 7.95 -5.97 17.94
CA ASP A 125 9.11 -5.76 18.83
C ASP A 125 10.40 -5.30 18.11
N ASN A 126 10.40 -5.31 16.77
CA ASN A 126 11.55 -4.97 15.96
C ASN A 126 11.36 -3.54 15.44
N ASN A 127 12.20 -2.63 15.92
CA ASN A 127 12.12 -1.21 15.58
C ASN A 127 12.27 -0.95 14.07
N ASP A 128 13.08 -1.74 13.35
CA ASP A 128 13.27 -1.55 11.91
C ASP A 128 11.98 -1.89 11.14
N ILE A 129 11.29 -2.96 11.55
CA ILE A 129 10.01 -3.37 10.98
C ILE A 129 8.93 -2.33 11.28
N TYR A 130 8.85 -1.89 12.54
CA TYR A 130 7.95 -0.84 12.98
C TYR A 130 8.12 0.45 12.15
N GLU A 131 9.37 0.93 12.03
CA GLU A 131 9.67 2.17 11.32
C GLU A 131 9.39 2.05 9.82
N LYS A 132 9.74 0.93 9.19
CA LYS A 132 9.45 0.67 7.77
C LYS A 132 7.95 0.60 7.49
N ALA A 133 7.20 -0.12 8.33
CA ALA A 133 5.75 -0.19 8.21
C ALA A 133 5.13 1.20 8.36
N GLY A 134 5.64 2.03 9.28
CA GLY A 134 5.13 3.39 9.52
C GLY A 134 5.31 4.27 8.31
N LYS A 135 6.52 4.26 7.73
CA LYS A 135 6.82 5.01 6.51
C LYS A 135 5.94 4.60 5.33
N ILE A 136 5.63 3.31 5.18
CA ILE A 136 4.76 2.82 4.11
C ILE A 136 3.33 3.33 4.32
N LEU A 137 2.80 3.22 5.53
CA LEU A 137 1.45 3.72 5.85
C LEU A 137 1.35 5.22 5.61
N GLU A 138 2.33 5.99 6.10
CA GLU A 138 2.41 7.44 5.91
C GLU A 138 2.50 7.86 4.44
N ALA A 139 3.27 7.12 3.64
CA ALA A 139 3.49 7.49 2.24
C ALA A 139 2.28 7.21 1.33
N TYR A 140 1.49 6.17 1.63
CA TYR A 140 0.47 5.68 0.68
C TYR A 140 -0.96 5.67 1.21
N TRP A 141 -1.17 5.73 2.53
CA TRP A 141 -2.49 5.59 3.17
C TRP A 141 -2.86 6.69 4.17
N VAL A 142 -1.97 7.66 4.46
CA VAL A 142 -2.27 8.74 5.41
C VAL A 142 -3.02 9.92 4.78
N ASP A 143 -3.01 10.08 3.45
CA ASP A 143 -3.77 11.14 2.76
C ASP A 143 -5.30 10.99 2.92
N ASP A 144 -5.81 9.78 3.22
CA ASP A 144 -7.24 9.56 3.53
C ASP A 144 -7.61 9.95 4.99
N LYS A 145 -6.66 10.02 5.93
CA LYS A 145 -6.97 10.34 7.34
C LYS A 145 -7.03 11.83 7.66
N GLU A 146 -6.41 12.71 6.86
CA GLU A 146 -6.60 14.16 7.03
C GLU A 146 -8.00 14.62 6.56
N ASN A 147 -8.71 13.83 5.75
CA ASN A 147 -10.07 14.15 5.33
C ASN A 147 -11.17 13.52 6.22
N GLU A 148 -10.85 12.52 7.04
CA GLU A 148 -11.79 11.89 8.00
C GLU A 148 -11.72 12.45 9.44
N LEU A 149 -10.70 13.24 9.80
CA LEU A 149 -10.56 13.81 11.14
C LEU A 149 -11.30 15.15 11.36
N LEU A 150 -12.08 15.62 10.38
CA LEU A 150 -12.97 16.78 10.53
C LEU A 150 -14.44 16.34 10.66
N LEU A 151 -14.72 15.51 11.66
CA LEU A 151 -16.06 15.46 12.24
C LEU A 151 -16.19 16.67 13.19
N PRO A 152 -17.01 17.70 12.90
CA PRO A 152 -17.42 18.64 13.93
C PRO A 152 -18.31 17.89 14.93
N GLY A 153 -17.67 17.37 15.98
CA GLY A 153 -18.31 16.70 17.09
C GLY A 153 -19.22 17.66 17.87
N ASP A 154 -20.52 17.36 17.78
CA ASP A 154 -21.57 17.53 18.78
C ASP A 154 -22.00 18.95 19.21
N ILE A 155 -23.08 19.40 18.57
CA ILE A 155 -24.02 20.40 19.07
C ILE A 155 -24.73 19.76 20.27
N SER A 156 -24.28 20.08 21.48
CA SER A 156 -25.01 19.76 22.70
C SER A 156 -26.39 20.41 22.67
N GLN A 157 -27.43 19.61 22.47
CA GLN A 157 -28.82 20.01 22.72
C GLN A 157 -29.02 20.23 24.22
N ALA A 158 -28.90 21.48 24.66
CA ALA A 158 -29.61 21.98 25.84
C ALA A 158 -30.69 22.94 25.32
N GLY A 159 -31.93 22.45 25.29
CA GLY A 159 -33.04 23.14 24.63
C GLY A 159 -33.41 24.47 25.27
N LEU A 160 -33.66 25.49 24.44
CA LEU A 160 -34.47 26.66 24.79
C LEU A 160 -35.23 27.19 23.54
N HIS A 161 -36.54 26.95 23.58
CA HIS A 161 -37.67 27.78 23.14
C HIS A 161 -37.91 28.18 21.66
N PHE A 162 -39.15 27.96 21.24
CA PHE A 162 -39.78 28.16 19.93
C PHE A 162 -40.31 29.59 19.74
N GLY A 163 -40.30 30.09 18.49
CA GLY A 163 -40.99 31.31 18.02
C GLY A 163 -40.00 32.35 17.50
N GLY A 164 -39.89 32.71 16.22
CA GLY A 164 -40.89 32.78 15.17
C GLY A 164 -41.11 34.25 14.83
N ASP A 165 -40.24 34.85 14.01
CA ASP A 165 -40.58 36.03 13.21
C ASP A 165 -39.50 36.32 12.15
N LYS A 166 -39.96 36.52 10.91
CA LYS A 166 -39.15 36.76 9.71
C LYS A 166 -39.64 38.08 9.10
N PRO A 167 -38.83 39.13 8.94
CA PRO A 167 -39.21 40.24 8.07
C PRO A 167 -38.88 39.91 6.60
N PRO A 168 -39.75 40.24 5.63
CA PRO A 168 -39.54 39.95 4.22
C PRO A 168 -38.67 41.01 3.54
N MET A 169 -37.92 40.55 2.54
CA MET A 169 -37.09 41.36 1.64
C MET A 169 -37.98 42.05 0.57
N PRO A 170 -37.80 43.36 0.27
CA PRO A 170 -38.46 43.98 -0.88
C PRO A 170 -37.70 43.76 -2.20
N PRO A 171 -38.40 43.68 -3.34
CA PRO A 171 -37.84 43.36 -4.67
C PRO A 171 -37.24 44.59 -5.36
N GLY A 172 -36.30 44.33 -6.28
CA GLY A 172 -35.50 45.34 -6.97
C GLY A 172 -36.25 46.34 -7.85
N GLY A 173 -35.59 47.47 -8.13
CA GLY A 173 -35.99 48.50 -9.07
C GLY A 173 -34.74 49.24 -9.60
N PHE A 174 -34.66 49.37 -10.92
CA PHE A 174 -33.64 50.09 -11.69
C PHE A 174 -33.91 51.60 -11.68
N ASP A 175 -32.87 52.45 -11.73
CA ASP A 175 -32.99 53.80 -12.30
C ASP A 175 -31.64 54.30 -12.85
N PHE A 176 -31.66 54.87 -14.06
CA PHE A 176 -30.55 55.50 -14.77
C PHE A 176 -30.81 57.00 -14.79
N GLY A 177 -29.94 57.78 -14.13
CA GLY A 177 -29.92 59.24 -14.18
C GLY A 177 -28.49 59.76 -14.24
#